data_AF-A0A519YEY2-F1
#
_entry.id   AF-A0A519YEY2-F1
#
_cell.length_a   1.000
_cell.length_b   1.000
_cell.length_c   1.000
_cell.angle_alpha   90.00
_cell.angle_beta   90.00
_cell.angle_gamma   90.00
#
_symmetry.space_group_name_H-M   'P 1'
#
loop_
_entity.id
_entity.type
_entity.pdbx_description
1 polymer ?
#
loop_
_entity_poly.entity_id
_entity_poly.type
_entity_poly.pdbx_seq_one_letter_code
_entity_poly.pdbx_strand_id
1 'polypeptide(L)'
;MPKPFTYCCLLPLLLGRGPALAAPAPADTVATVPRLTVGLASATRTTYLQRAPEPAEDKGYFGTTLTYQAPKGFISSLYLNHSYNYQKLSEPFINYGELMVGWQAVGNTDTYWTVQYTRLFVYGESALVQSSLRNDFSASITQFFSFATASFSADVFVGSTHDVVLTLDLSHRFQLPVLGHDTLSIEPTVELGAGSQHFYTASLATTSWVKTKKRGGTTLVTNEPAAPAFSTLGYTLSVPVTLTAGRFSVAATPSYLLPLHVPAGGYSTSFFYFTLGVSRTFW
;
A
#
# COMPACT_ATOMS: atom_id res chain seq x y z
N MET A 1 -39.88 -12.78 -9.66
CA MET A 1 -38.55 -13.17 -10.18
C MET A 1 -37.51 -12.51 -9.27
N PRO A 2 -36.76 -13.27 -8.46
CA PRO A 2 -36.01 -12.67 -7.37
C PRO A 2 -34.71 -12.08 -7.92
N LYS A 3 -34.56 -10.76 -7.80
CA LYS A 3 -33.25 -10.10 -7.78
C LYS A 3 -32.84 -9.94 -6.31
N PRO A 4 -31.81 -10.66 -5.84
CA PRO A 4 -31.06 -10.15 -4.70
C PRO A 4 -29.56 -10.43 -4.89
N PHE A 5 -28.86 -9.58 -5.62
CA PHE A 5 -27.39 -9.53 -5.59
C PHE A 5 -26.95 -8.08 -5.84
N THR A 6 -27.08 -7.26 -4.80
CA THR A 6 -26.52 -5.92 -4.73
C THR A 6 -25.54 -5.92 -3.57
N TYR A 7 -24.30 -6.35 -3.81
CA TYR A 7 -23.18 -6.22 -2.88
C TYR A 7 -21.88 -6.15 -3.67
N CYS A 8 -21.40 -4.95 -4.00
CA CYS A 8 -20.07 -4.73 -4.58
C CYS A 8 -19.34 -3.61 -3.82
N CYS A 9 -18.43 -4.00 -2.93
CA CYS A 9 -17.62 -3.07 -2.14
C CYS A 9 -16.31 -2.67 -2.84
N LEU A 10 -15.99 -1.40 -2.72
CA LEU A 10 -14.80 -0.74 -3.22
C LEU A 10 -13.49 -1.21 -2.57
N LEU A 11 -12.44 -1.36 -3.38
CA LEU A 11 -11.06 -1.43 -2.90
C LEU A 11 -10.47 -0.02 -3.07
N PRO A 12 -10.21 0.76 -1.99
CA PRO A 12 -9.47 2.00 -2.15
C PRO A 12 -8.04 1.64 -2.58
N LEU A 13 -7.66 2.13 -3.76
CA LEU A 13 -6.32 1.94 -4.31
C LEU A 13 -5.34 2.86 -3.57
N LEU A 14 -4.92 2.40 -2.38
CA LEU A 14 -3.95 3.07 -1.53
C LEU A 14 -2.54 2.80 -2.10
N LEU A 15 -1.93 3.84 -2.66
CA LEU A 15 -0.51 3.83 -3.02
C LEU A 15 0.29 4.37 -1.86
N GLY A 16 1.22 3.52 -1.44
CA GLY A 16 1.75 3.48 -0.09
C GLY A 16 1.61 2.10 0.54
N ARG A 17 1.83 0.98 -0.17
CA ARG A 17 1.63 -0.38 0.38
C ARG A 17 2.75 -0.81 1.35
N GLY A 18 3.04 0.00 2.37
CA GLY A 18 2.97 -0.56 3.71
C GLY A 18 1.48 -0.86 3.95
N PRO A 19 1.06 -2.06 4.37
CA PRO A 19 -0.34 -2.41 4.58
C PRO A 19 -0.99 -1.55 5.68
N ALA A 20 -1.29 -0.29 5.38
CA ALA A 20 -2.35 0.43 6.04
C ALA A 20 -3.64 -0.25 5.60
N LEU A 21 -4.50 -0.62 6.56
CA LEU A 21 -5.78 -1.22 6.20
C LEU A 21 -6.46 -0.35 5.17
N ALA A 22 -6.92 -0.97 4.09
CA ALA A 22 -8.15 -0.51 3.48
C ALA A 22 -9.19 -0.47 4.61
N ALA A 23 -9.61 0.73 5.01
CA ALA A 23 -10.87 0.87 5.72
C ALA A 23 -11.91 0.08 4.92
N PRO A 24 -12.76 -0.75 5.53
CA PRO A 24 -13.78 -1.43 4.77
C PRO A 24 -14.62 -0.36 4.10
N ALA A 25 -14.50 -0.30 2.78
CA ALA A 25 -15.30 0.60 2.02
C ALA A 25 -16.75 0.14 2.19
N PRO A 26 -17.68 1.03 2.55
CA PRO A 26 -19.09 0.67 2.58
C PRO A 26 -19.52 0.18 1.20
N ALA A 27 -20.51 -0.71 1.18
CA ALA A 27 -21.14 -1.13 -0.06
C ALA A 27 -21.71 0.09 -0.77
N ASP A 28 -21.42 0.14 -2.06
CA ASP A 28 -22.05 0.92 -3.11
C ASP A 28 -21.91 2.44 -3.06
N THR A 29 -21.56 2.96 -4.23
CA THR A 29 -21.59 4.36 -4.65
C THR A 29 -20.56 5.29 -4.02
N VAL A 30 -20.13 6.26 -4.83
CA VAL A 30 -19.59 7.54 -4.36
C VAL A 30 -20.30 7.93 -3.07
N ALA A 31 -19.53 8.20 -2.01
CA ALA A 31 -20.08 8.52 -0.70
C ALA A 31 -21.25 9.50 -0.85
N THR A 32 -22.43 9.15 -0.36
CA THR A 32 -23.61 10.04 -0.46
C THR A 32 -23.62 11.07 0.67
N VAL A 33 -22.92 10.74 1.76
CA VAL A 33 -22.70 11.57 2.95
C VAL A 33 -21.18 11.65 3.17
N PRO A 34 -20.63 12.79 3.60
CA PRO A 34 -19.21 12.89 3.96
C PRO A 34 -18.82 11.84 4.99
N ARG A 35 -17.63 11.26 4.85
CA ARG A 35 -17.10 10.27 5.78
C ARG A 35 -15.70 10.65 6.20
N LEU A 36 -15.42 10.51 7.48
CA LEU A 36 -14.07 10.60 8.04
C LEU A 36 -13.72 9.25 8.63
N THR A 37 -12.56 8.70 8.29
CA THR A 37 -12.08 7.43 8.84
C THR A 37 -10.73 7.64 9.49
N VAL A 38 -10.60 7.13 10.70
CA VAL A 38 -9.32 7.08 11.42
C VAL A 38 -8.91 5.62 11.54
N GLY A 39 -7.66 5.31 11.23
CA GLY A 39 -7.13 3.95 11.29
C GLY A 39 -5.76 3.86 11.94
N LEU A 40 -5.48 2.70 12.51
CA LEU A 40 -4.19 2.29 13.03
C LEU A 40 -3.83 0.94 12.40
N ALA A 41 -2.58 0.77 11.99
CA ALA A 41 -2.09 -0.46 11.39
C ALA A 41 -0.72 -0.82 11.95
N SER A 42 -0.39 -2.11 11.96
CA SER A 42 0.97 -2.58 12.19
C SER A 42 1.25 -3.77 11.28
N ALA A 43 2.49 -3.87 10.82
CA ALA A 43 2.92 -5.04 10.06
C ALA A 43 4.25 -5.55 10.57
N THR A 44 4.46 -6.86 10.42
CA THR A 44 5.71 -7.53 10.81
C THR A 44 6.86 -7.20 9.87
N ARG A 45 6.58 -6.71 8.65
CA ARG A 45 7.57 -6.34 7.63
C ARG A 45 7.13 -5.10 6.87
N THR A 46 8.09 -4.27 6.48
CA THR A 46 7.86 -3.20 5.52
C THR A 46 8.03 -3.73 4.10
N THR A 47 6.98 -3.57 3.31
CA THR A 47 7.01 -3.80 1.87
C THR A 47 6.67 -2.51 1.16
N TYR A 48 7.18 -2.31 -0.05
CA TYR A 48 6.75 -1.24 -0.94
C TYR A 48 7.04 -1.65 -2.38
N LEU A 49 6.02 -1.61 -3.25
CA LEU A 49 6.13 -2.04 -4.67
C LEU A 49 6.83 -3.40 -4.82
N GLN A 50 6.42 -4.37 -3.99
CA GLN A 50 6.95 -5.73 -3.96
C GLN A 50 8.46 -5.80 -3.63
N ARG A 51 9.00 -4.76 -3.00
CA ARG A 51 10.37 -4.71 -2.47
C ARG A 51 10.31 -4.63 -0.96
N ALA A 52 11.34 -5.19 -0.32
CA ALA A 52 11.51 -5.14 1.12
C ALA A 52 12.99 -4.94 1.47
N PRO A 53 13.29 -4.40 2.66
CA PRO A 53 14.63 -4.45 3.22
C PRO A 53 15.06 -5.88 3.55
N GLU A 54 16.33 -6.07 3.89
CA GLU A 54 16.80 -7.35 4.43
C GLU A 54 16.08 -7.69 5.75
N PRO A 55 15.78 -8.97 6.03
CA PRO A 55 15.08 -9.38 7.26
C PRO A 55 15.79 -8.96 8.55
N ALA A 56 17.12 -8.88 8.55
CA ALA A 56 17.89 -8.43 9.72
C ALA A 56 17.65 -6.96 10.06
N GLU A 57 17.10 -6.19 9.11
CA GLU A 57 16.95 -4.73 9.17
C GLU A 57 15.49 -4.30 9.15
N ASP A 58 14.60 -5.25 8.89
CA ASP A 58 13.16 -5.08 8.84
C ASP A 58 12.49 -5.57 10.12
N LYS A 59 12.09 -4.61 10.95
CA LYS A 59 11.35 -4.78 12.19
C LYS A 59 9.88 -4.37 12.02
N GLY A 60 9.42 -4.20 10.78
CA GLY A 60 8.06 -3.80 10.49
C GLY A 60 7.79 -2.33 10.79
N TYR A 61 6.52 -2.02 11.01
CA TYR A 61 6.10 -0.64 11.26
C TYR A 61 4.77 -0.53 12.03
N PHE A 62 4.51 0.68 12.48
CA PHE A 62 3.23 1.14 12.98
C PHE A 62 2.77 2.35 12.17
N GLY A 63 1.53 2.31 11.68
CA GLY A 63 0.97 3.31 10.79
C GLY A 63 -0.32 3.90 11.33
N THR A 64 -0.56 5.17 11.03
CA THR A 64 -1.80 5.88 11.35
C THR A 64 -2.38 6.50 10.10
N THR A 65 -3.69 6.36 9.89
CA THR A 65 -4.40 6.93 8.75
C THR A 65 -5.51 7.87 9.17
N LEU A 66 -5.69 8.94 8.40
CA LEU A 66 -6.84 9.82 8.43
C LEU A 66 -7.35 10.01 7.00
N THR A 67 -8.52 9.48 6.69
CA THR A 67 -9.10 9.52 5.35
C THR A 67 -10.42 10.27 5.36
N TYR A 68 -10.60 11.21 4.45
CA TYR A 68 -11.85 11.92 4.23
C TYR A 68 -12.39 11.58 2.85
N GLN A 69 -13.67 11.23 2.78
CA GLN A 69 -14.40 10.99 1.54
C GLN A 69 -15.57 11.95 1.48
N ALA A 70 -15.56 12.85 0.50
CA ALA A 70 -16.66 13.78 0.30
C ALA A 70 -17.72 13.15 -0.63
N PRO A 71 -18.93 13.71 -0.61
CA PRO A 71 -19.87 13.42 -1.66
C PRO A 71 -19.33 13.75 -3.03
N LYS A 72 -19.79 13.01 -4.04
CA LYS A 72 -19.40 13.17 -5.45
C LYS A 72 -18.00 12.65 -5.83
N GLY A 73 -17.27 12.04 -4.91
CA GLY A 73 -16.15 11.16 -5.26
C GLY A 73 -14.77 11.71 -4.93
N PHE A 74 -14.70 12.90 -4.34
CA PHE A 74 -13.45 13.44 -3.82
C PHE A 74 -12.98 12.62 -2.60
N ILE A 75 -11.68 12.31 -2.58
CA ILE A 75 -11.03 11.58 -1.50
C ILE A 75 -9.74 12.32 -1.12
N SER A 76 -9.47 12.44 0.17
CA SER A 76 -8.16 12.82 0.69
C SER A 76 -7.73 11.87 1.80
N SER A 77 -6.42 11.65 1.92
CA SER A 77 -5.87 10.76 2.94
C SER A 77 -4.53 11.28 3.44
N LEU A 78 -4.32 11.20 4.75
CA LEU A 78 -3.03 11.37 5.41
C LEU A 78 -2.63 10.04 6.00
N TYR A 79 -1.45 9.56 5.63
CA TYR A 79 -0.82 8.40 6.24
C TYR A 79 0.49 8.83 6.91
N LEU A 80 0.73 8.35 8.11
CA LEU A 80 1.98 8.53 8.83
C LEU A 80 2.47 7.16 9.28
N ASN A 81 3.77 6.94 9.13
CA ASN A 81 4.41 5.67 9.39
C ASN A 81 5.60 5.87 10.34
N HIS A 82 5.61 5.06 11.39
CA HIS A 82 6.79 4.77 12.19
C HIS A 82 7.31 3.39 11.81
N SER A 83 8.31 3.36 10.93
CA SER A 83 9.04 2.12 10.69
C SER A 83 10.10 1.94 11.76
N TYR A 84 10.20 0.72 12.28
CA TYR A 84 11.24 0.31 13.22
C TYR A 84 12.58 0.03 12.51
N ASN A 85 12.64 0.27 11.20
CA ASN A 85 13.79 -0.02 10.36
C ASN A 85 14.80 1.12 10.45
N TYR A 86 16.07 0.75 10.55
CA TYR A 86 17.21 1.66 10.54
C TYR A 86 17.23 2.81 11.55
N GLN A 87 16.53 2.71 12.70
CA GLN A 87 16.57 3.74 13.76
C GLN A 87 17.98 4.32 13.91
N LYS A 88 18.14 5.57 13.45
CA LYS A 88 19.35 6.36 13.73
C LYS A 88 19.19 6.98 15.11
N LEU A 89 20.31 7.37 15.71
CA LEU A 89 20.33 7.99 17.04
C LEU A 89 19.57 9.34 17.15
N SER A 90 18.92 9.83 16.09
CA SER A 90 18.26 11.14 16.07
C SER A 90 17.06 11.25 15.11
N GLU A 91 16.47 10.13 14.67
CA GLU A 91 15.29 10.17 13.80
C GLU A 91 14.01 10.45 14.61
N PRO A 92 13.10 11.30 14.11
CA PRO A 92 11.80 11.48 14.73
C PRO A 92 11.02 10.16 14.71
N PHE A 93 10.08 10.00 15.66
CA PHE A 93 9.21 8.83 15.72
C PHE A 93 8.45 8.61 14.39
N ILE A 94 8.11 9.66 13.64
CA ILE A 94 7.54 9.47 12.30
C ILE A 94 8.67 9.60 11.28
N ASN A 95 8.99 8.51 10.57
CA ASN A 95 10.05 8.51 9.55
C ASN A 95 9.53 8.51 8.11
N TYR A 96 8.21 8.39 7.94
CA TYR A 96 7.57 8.49 6.64
C TYR A 96 6.12 8.98 6.74
N GLY A 97 5.66 9.71 5.73
CA GLY A 97 4.28 10.13 5.61
C GLY A 97 3.84 10.34 4.17
N GLU A 98 2.53 10.34 3.96
CA GLU A 98 1.91 10.49 2.65
C GLU A 98 0.69 11.41 2.79
N LEU A 99 0.57 12.36 1.88
CA LEU A 99 -0.64 13.16 1.71
C LEU A 99 -1.19 12.90 0.32
N MET A 100 -2.38 12.31 0.27
CA MET A 100 -3.07 11.94 -0.96
C MET A 100 -4.31 12.80 -1.15
N VAL A 101 -4.54 13.24 -2.38
CA VAL A 101 -5.82 13.76 -2.85
C VAL A 101 -6.19 13.09 -4.16
N GLY A 102 -7.46 12.81 -4.36
CA GLY A 102 -7.91 12.10 -5.54
C GLY A 102 -9.40 12.25 -5.81
N TRP A 103 -9.79 11.72 -6.95
CA TRP A 103 -11.16 11.63 -7.39
C TRP A 103 -11.47 10.22 -7.82
N GLN A 104 -12.61 9.72 -7.36
CA GLN A 104 -13.13 8.42 -7.70
C GLN A 104 -14.48 8.58 -8.41
N ALA A 105 -14.59 7.97 -9.58
CA ALA A 105 -15.81 7.96 -10.37
C ALA A 105 -16.31 6.54 -10.60
N VAL A 106 -17.63 6.41 -10.71
CA VAL A 106 -18.30 5.17 -11.10
C VAL A 106 -18.77 5.37 -12.54
N GLY A 107 -18.21 4.61 -13.47
CA GLY A 107 -18.54 4.73 -14.89
C GLY A 107 -19.88 4.06 -15.22
N ASN A 108 -19.90 2.73 -15.09
CA ASN A 108 -21.09 1.88 -15.18
C ASN A 108 -21.35 1.23 -13.81
N THR A 109 -22.39 0.39 -13.68
CA THR A 109 -22.69 -0.33 -12.43
C THR A 109 -21.50 -1.13 -11.87
N ASP A 110 -20.58 -1.57 -12.73
CA ASP A 110 -19.53 -2.52 -12.38
C ASP A 110 -18.11 -2.03 -12.66
N THR A 111 -17.93 -0.76 -13.01
CA THR A 111 -16.60 -0.20 -13.34
C THR A 111 -16.31 1.08 -12.58
N TYR A 112 -15.16 1.11 -11.93
CA TYR A 112 -14.69 2.21 -11.10
C TYR A 112 -13.37 2.73 -11.63
N TRP A 113 -13.18 4.04 -11.52
CA TRP A 113 -11.97 4.72 -11.93
C TRP A 113 -11.51 5.62 -10.81
N THR A 114 -10.20 5.63 -10.54
CA THR A 114 -9.59 6.55 -9.57
C THR A 114 -8.44 7.27 -10.24
N VAL A 115 -8.34 8.57 -9.99
CA VAL A 115 -7.15 9.37 -10.28
C VAL A 115 -6.72 10.06 -9.02
N GLN A 116 -5.43 10.03 -8.72
CA GLN A 116 -4.92 10.61 -7.48
C GLN A 116 -3.50 11.12 -7.61
N TYR A 117 -3.18 12.06 -6.72
CA TYR A 117 -1.86 12.59 -6.49
C TYR A 117 -1.49 12.35 -5.04
N THR A 118 -0.29 11.80 -4.82
CA THR A 118 0.27 11.58 -3.49
C THR A 118 1.59 12.32 -3.35
N ARG A 119 1.71 13.10 -2.28
CA ARG A 119 2.97 13.70 -1.84
C ARG A 119 3.58 12.81 -0.76
N LEU A 120 4.82 12.38 -0.99
CA LEU A 120 5.58 11.51 -0.11
C LEU A 120 6.58 12.32 0.73
N PHE A 121 6.54 12.14 2.04
CA PHE A 121 7.42 12.80 3.00
C PHE A 121 8.31 11.75 3.65
N VAL A 122 9.61 11.88 3.46
CA VAL A 122 10.62 11.01 4.08
C VAL A 122 11.39 11.89 5.04
N TYR A 123 11.39 11.53 6.32
CA TYR A 123 12.04 12.33 7.35
C TYR A 123 13.44 11.78 7.66
N GLY A 124 14.37 12.70 7.88
CA GLY A 124 15.75 12.36 8.23
C GLY A 124 16.50 11.67 7.10
N GLU A 125 17.41 10.77 7.49
CA GLU A 125 18.27 10.02 6.57
C GLU A 125 17.74 8.57 6.39
N SER A 126 16.42 8.42 6.39
CA SER A 126 15.72 7.13 6.37
C SER A 126 16.06 6.31 5.12
N ALA A 127 16.46 5.06 5.33
CA ALA A 127 16.79 4.10 4.28
C ALA A 127 15.58 3.20 3.90
N LEU A 128 14.36 3.74 4.03
CA LEU A 128 13.16 3.05 3.57
C LEU A 128 13.20 2.78 2.06
N VAL A 129 12.48 1.76 1.63
CA VAL A 129 12.40 1.37 0.21
C VAL A 129 11.93 2.54 -0.65
N GLN A 130 10.93 3.29 -0.20
CA GLN A 130 10.38 4.45 -0.91
C GLN A 130 11.11 5.78 -0.66
N SER A 131 12.30 5.77 -0.05
CA SER A 131 12.95 7.01 0.42
C SER A 131 13.39 7.97 -0.68
N SER A 132 13.56 7.50 -1.92
CA SER A 132 13.92 8.32 -3.08
C SER A 132 12.72 8.99 -3.76
N LEU A 133 11.51 8.53 -3.46
CA LEU A 133 10.28 8.99 -4.09
C LEU A 133 9.76 10.23 -3.37
N ARG A 134 9.11 11.14 -4.11
CA ARG A 134 8.58 12.41 -3.57
C ARG A 134 7.14 12.65 -3.97
N ASN A 135 6.77 12.25 -5.17
CA ASN A 135 5.44 12.40 -5.70
C ASN A 135 5.05 11.13 -6.42
N ASP A 136 3.76 10.87 -6.45
CA ASP A 136 3.13 9.78 -7.17
C ASP A 136 1.87 10.32 -7.85
N PHE A 137 1.76 10.05 -9.15
CA PHE A 137 0.56 10.28 -9.94
C PHE A 137 0.03 8.92 -10.35
N SER A 138 -1.19 8.63 -9.92
CA SER A 138 -1.81 7.33 -10.14
C SER A 138 -3.13 7.44 -10.85
N ALA A 139 -3.36 6.51 -11.76
CA ALA A 139 -4.67 6.21 -12.30
C ALA A 139 -4.95 4.72 -12.16
N SER A 140 -6.19 4.37 -11.83
CA SER A 140 -6.63 2.98 -11.78
C SER A 140 -8.02 2.78 -12.32
N ILE A 141 -8.25 1.56 -12.79
CA ILE A 141 -9.55 1.02 -13.17
C ILE A 141 -9.78 -0.27 -12.39
N THR A 142 -10.98 -0.41 -11.84
CA THR A 142 -11.43 -1.65 -11.20
C THR A 142 -12.72 -2.11 -11.86
N GLN A 143 -12.73 -3.37 -12.29
CA GLN A 143 -13.86 -4.05 -12.90
C GLN A 143 -14.37 -5.15 -11.98
N PHE A 144 -15.66 -5.12 -11.71
CA PHE A 144 -16.36 -6.14 -10.94
C PHE A 144 -16.98 -7.14 -11.91
N PHE A 145 -16.61 -8.41 -11.76
CA PHE A 145 -17.24 -9.55 -12.40
C PHE A 145 -18.08 -10.30 -11.36
N SER A 146 -18.96 -11.19 -11.81
CA SER A 146 -19.83 -11.97 -10.91
C SER A 146 -19.06 -12.84 -9.90
N PHE A 147 -17.84 -13.26 -10.25
CA PHE A 147 -17.04 -14.18 -9.45
C PHE A 147 -15.65 -13.64 -9.08
N ALA A 148 -15.29 -12.43 -9.52
CA ALA A 148 -13.97 -11.87 -9.24
C ALA A 148 -13.99 -10.36 -9.44
N THR A 149 -13.03 -9.68 -8.82
CA THR A 149 -12.73 -8.27 -9.05
C THR A 149 -11.34 -8.20 -9.67
N ALA A 150 -11.22 -7.51 -10.81
CA ALA A 150 -9.91 -7.21 -11.39
C ALA A 150 -9.63 -5.72 -11.26
N SER A 151 -8.40 -5.36 -10.90
CA SER A 151 -7.95 -3.98 -10.87
C SER A 151 -6.65 -3.82 -11.62
N PHE A 152 -6.51 -2.70 -12.32
CA PHE A 152 -5.27 -2.30 -12.98
C PHE A 152 -4.94 -0.87 -12.57
N SER A 153 -3.69 -0.63 -12.16
CA SER A 153 -3.17 0.71 -11.88
C SER A 153 -1.91 1.00 -12.67
N ALA A 154 -1.71 2.29 -12.93
CA ALA A 154 -0.49 2.84 -13.48
C ALA A 154 -0.06 4.04 -12.63
N ASP A 155 1.17 3.95 -12.15
CA ASP A 155 1.76 4.83 -11.15
C ASP A 155 3.02 5.46 -11.74
N VAL A 156 3.09 6.79 -11.67
CA VAL A 156 4.24 7.58 -12.12
C VAL A 156 4.85 8.28 -10.93
N PHE A 157 5.98 7.75 -10.48
CA PHE A 157 6.73 8.29 -9.36
C PHE A 157 7.74 9.33 -9.84
N VAL A 158 7.75 10.48 -9.17
CA VAL A 158 8.65 11.59 -9.46
C VAL A 158 9.38 11.99 -8.18
N GLY A 159 10.70 11.86 -8.16
CA GLY A 159 11.56 12.21 -7.04
C GLY A 159 12.99 12.51 -7.47
N SER A 160 13.98 11.97 -6.74
CA SER A 160 15.37 11.95 -7.22
C SER A 160 15.57 10.95 -8.36
N THR A 161 14.68 9.95 -8.42
CA THR A 161 14.52 9.01 -9.53
C THR A 161 13.11 9.15 -10.09
N HIS A 162 12.94 8.71 -11.33
CA HIS A 162 11.63 8.59 -11.97
C HIS A 162 11.34 7.11 -12.16
N ASP A 163 10.15 6.69 -11.75
CA ASP A 163 9.74 5.30 -11.92
C ASP A 163 8.31 5.22 -12.45
N VAL A 164 8.08 4.20 -13.27
CA VAL A 164 6.74 3.84 -13.72
C VAL A 164 6.46 2.42 -13.23
N VAL A 165 5.33 2.24 -12.57
CA VAL A 165 4.86 0.93 -12.10
C VAL A 165 3.45 0.69 -12.59
N LEU A 166 3.23 -0.55 -13.02
CA LEU A 166 1.94 -1.10 -13.36
C LEU A 166 1.62 -2.20 -12.36
N THR A 167 0.39 -2.19 -11.84
CA THR A 167 -0.09 -3.21 -10.92
C THR A 167 -1.36 -3.84 -11.48
N LEU A 168 -1.43 -5.16 -11.44
CA LEU A 168 -2.63 -5.93 -11.75
C LEU A 168 -3.03 -6.72 -10.49
N ASP A 169 -4.25 -6.49 -10.01
CA ASP A 169 -4.84 -7.22 -8.89
C ASP A 169 -6.01 -8.08 -9.38
N LEU A 170 -6.12 -9.29 -8.85
CA LEU A 170 -7.30 -10.16 -8.98
C LEU A 170 -7.72 -10.63 -7.60
N SER A 171 -8.95 -10.31 -7.19
CA SER A 171 -9.49 -10.74 -5.90
C SER A 171 -10.86 -11.40 -6.03
N HIS A 172 -11.22 -12.16 -5.01
CA HIS A 172 -12.60 -12.59 -4.82
C HIS A 172 -12.96 -12.48 -3.35
N ARG A 173 -14.10 -11.86 -3.04
CA ARG A 173 -14.50 -11.56 -1.69
C ARG A 173 -15.70 -12.41 -1.26
N PHE A 174 -15.53 -13.08 -0.15
CA PHE A 174 -16.59 -13.75 0.59
C PHE A 174 -17.05 -12.87 1.73
N GLN A 175 -18.35 -12.59 1.82
CA GLN A 175 -18.95 -11.89 2.96
C GLN A 175 -19.88 -12.84 3.70
N LEU A 176 -19.64 -12.97 5.00
CA LEU A 176 -20.37 -13.84 5.90
C LEU A 176 -21.01 -12.96 6.97
N PRO A 177 -22.34 -13.03 7.18
CA PRO A 177 -22.95 -12.36 8.31
C PRO A 177 -22.46 -13.00 9.61
N VAL A 178 -22.12 -12.17 10.59
CA VAL A 178 -21.70 -12.59 11.93
C VAL A 178 -22.48 -11.78 12.95
N LEU A 179 -22.96 -12.41 14.02
CA LEU A 179 -23.58 -11.74 15.18
C LEU A 179 -24.51 -10.55 14.83
N GLY A 180 -25.67 -10.83 14.26
CA GLY A 180 -26.69 -9.82 13.98
C GLY A 180 -26.37 -8.98 12.74
N HIS A 181 -25.82 -7.78 12.92
CA HIS A 181 -25.56 -6.81 11.83
C HIS A 181 -24.08 -6.72 11.42
N ASP A 182 -23.22 -7.55 12.01
CA ASP A 182 -21.79 -7.52 11.72
C ASP A 182 -21.47 -8.40 10.50
N THR A 183 -20.37 -8.09 9.83
CA THR A 183 -19.93 -8.81 8.63
C THR A 183 -18.49 -9.22 8.77
N LEU A 184 -18.21 -10.49 8.52
CA LEU A 184 -16.87 -11.01 8.30
C LEU A 184 -16.61 -11.11 6.79
N SER A 185 -15.55 -10.46 6.34
CA SER A 185 -15.11 -10.49 4.95
C SER A 185 -13.80 -11.25 4.83
N ILE A 186 -13.69 -12.14 3.85
CA ILE A 186 -12.46 -12.86 3.50
C ILE A 186 -12.19 -12.60 2.01
N GLU A 187 -11.03 -12.06 1.66
CA GLU A 187 -10.77 -11.61 0.29
C GLU A 187 -9.43 -12.12 -0.27
N PRO A 188 -9.30 -13.41 -0.64
CA PRO A 188 -8.12 -13.87 -1.36
C PRO A 188 -7.82 -12.97 -2.57
N THR A 189 -6.59 -12.49 -2.62
CA THR A 189 -6.11 -11.51 -3.61
C THR A 189 -4.74 -11.94 -4.13
N VAL A 190 -4.56 -11.85 -5.44
CA VAL A 190 -3.28 -12.01 -6.14
C VAL A 190 -2.94 -10.71 -6.84
N GLU A 191 -1.73 -10.22 -6.59
CA GLU A 191 -1.17 -9.01 -7.18
C GLU A 191 0.05 -9.39 -8.05
N LEU A 192 0.15 -8.79 -9.23
CA LEU A 192 1.34 -8.77 -10.07
C LEU A 192 1.79 -7.32 -10.26
N GLY A 193 3.06 -7.04 -9.99
CA GLY A 193 3.67 -5.75 -10.23
C GLY A 193 4.69 -5.82 -11.37
N ALA A 194 4.77 -4.78 -12.18
CA ALA A 194 5.81 -4.61 -13.19
C ALA A 194 6.21 -3.13 -13.27
N GLY A 195 7.50 -2.84 -13.38
CA GLY A 195 7.95 -1.46 -13.36
C GLY A 195 9.45 -1.29 -13.53
N SER A 196 9.86 -0.04 -13.61
CA SER A 196 11.25 0.35 -13.35
C SER A 196 11.53 0.26 -11.85
N GLN A 197 12.82 0.19 -11.49
CA GLN A 197 13.26 -0.08 -10.12
C GLN A 197 14.30 0.91 -9.60
N HIS A 198 14.35 2.11 -10.16
CA HIS A 198 15.33 3.13 -9.77
C HIS A 198 15.16 3.54 -8.30
N PHE A 199 13.92 3.56 -7.80
CA PHE A 199 13.67 3.83 -6.39
C PHE A 199 14.36 2.83 -5.46
N TYR A 200 14.38 1.55 -5.85
CA TYR A 200 14.95 0.50 -5.02
C TYR A 200 16.47 0.51 -5.09
N THR A 201 17.06 0.76 -6.26
CA THR A 201 18.53 0.92 -6.38
C THR A 201 19.02 2.11 -5.56
N ALA A 202 18.31 3.24 -5.58
CA ALA A 202 18.59 4.40 -4.74
C ALA A 202 18.45 4.10 -3.24
N SER A 203 17.45 3.30 -2.85
CA SER A 203 17.26 2.86 -1.46
C SER A 203 18.40 1.94 -0.98
N LEU A 204 18.86 0.99 -1.82
CA LEU A 204 19.99 0.11 -1.50
C LEU A 204 21.30 0.88 -1.36
N ALA A 205 21.52 1.88 -2.23
CA ALA A 205 22.67 2.79 -2.13
C ALA A 205 22.64 3.58 -0.80
N THR A 206 21.48 4.14 -0.46
CA THR A 206 21.28 4.86 0.81
C THR A 206 21.51 3.94 2.01
N THR A 207 20.92 2.75 1.99
CA THR A 207 21.09 1.72 3.02
C THR A 207 22.57 1.40 3.26
N SER A 208 23.33 1.19 2.19
CA SER A 208 24.77 0.92 2.26
C SER A 208 25.55 2.08 2.88
N TRP A 209 25.24 3.32 2.50
CA TRP A 209 25.84 4.51 3.09
C TRP A 209 25.54 4.64 4.59
N VAL A 210 24.28 4.41 5.01
CA VAL A 210 23.89 4.43 6.43
C VAL A 210 24.68 3.41 7.24
N LYS A 211 24.83 2.19 6.73
CA LYS A 211 25.61 1.13 7.41
C LYS A 211 27.07 1.52 7.59
N THR A 212 27.70 2.07 6.54
CA THR A 212 29.11 2.49 6.59
C THR A 212 29.34 3.64 7.55
N LYS A 213 28.47 4.66 7.53
CA LYS A 213 28.54 5.78 8.47
C LYS A 213 28.40 5.30 9.93
N LYS A 214 27.50 4.35 10.21
CA LYS A 214 27.36 3.72 11.54
C LYS A 214 28.62 2.97 11.97
N ARG A 215 29.43 2.46 11.03
CA ARG A 215 30.70 1.76 11.28
C ARG A 215 31.92 2.71 11.30
N GLY A 216 31.73 4.01 11.19
CA GLY A 216 32.81 5.01 11.21
C GLY A 216 33.60 5.16 9.89
N GLY A 217 33.11 4.60 8.79
CA GLY A 217 33.73 4.77 7.47
C GLY A 217 33.36 6.11 6.82
N THR A 218 34.31 6.75 6.13
CA THR A 218 34.15 8.08 5.49
C THR A 218 34.09 8.02 3.95
N THR A 219 34.32 6.87 3.32
CA THR A 219 34.41 6.77 1.86
C THR A 219 33.52 5.65 1.34
N LEU A 220 32.59 6.00 0.44
CA LEU A 220 31.85 5.04 -0.37
C LEU A 220 31.70 5.62 -1.78
N VAL A 221 32.27 4.92 -2.77
CA VAL A 221 31.85 5.05 -4.16
C VAL A 221 30.59 4.20 -4.26
N THR A 222 29.43 4.82 -4.04
CA THR A 222 28.16 4.12 -4.17
C THR A 222 27.83 4.07 -5.66
N ASN A 223 28.28 3.01 -6.34
CA ASN A 223 27.77 2.70 -7.66
C ASN A 223 26.32 2.28 -7.49
N GLU A 224 25.39 3.07 -8.02
CA GLU A 224 24.01 2.65 -8.12
C GLU A 224 23.98 1.37 -8.96
N PRO A 225 23.41 0.25 -8.45
CA PRO A 225 23.28 -0.96 -9.25
C PRO A 225 22.55 -0.62 -10.55
N ALA A 226 22.95 -1.24 -11.67
CA ALA A 226 22.22 -1.07 -12.92
C ALA A 226 20.74 -1.41 -12.71
N ALA A 227 19.87 -0.41 -12.83
CA ALA A 227 18.44 -0.62 -12.72
C ALA A 227 17.94 -1.30 -14.01
N PRO A 228 17.19 -2.41 -13.92
CA PRO A 228 16.51 -2.95 -15.08
C PRO A 228 15.52 -1.89 -15.60
N ALA A 229 15.50 -1.67 -16.92
CA ALA A 229 14.72 -0.60 -17.53
C ALA A 229 13.22 -0.69 -17.19
N PHE A 230 12.65 -1.89 -17.35
CA PHE A 230 11.29 -2.23 -16.96
C PHE A 230 11.21 -3.75 -16.82
N SER A 231 10.69 -4.25 -15.70
CA SER A 231 10.70 -5.69 -15.41
C SER A 231 9.54 -6.08 -14.51
N THR A 232 9.19 -7.37 -14.47
CA THR A 232 8.25 -7.85 -13.46
C THR A 232 8.88 -7.72 -12.08
N LEU A 233 8.17 -7.05 -11.19
CA LEU A 233 8.61 -6.79 -9.83
C LEU A 233 8.40 -8.02 -8.96
N GLY A 234 7.29 -8.72 -9.12
CA GLY A 234 6.96 -9.86 -8.26
C GLY A 234 5.48 -10.18 -8.22
N TYR A 235 5.17 -11.13 -7.33
CA TYR A 235 3.81 -11.52 -7.01
C TYR A 235 3.54 -11.36 -5.52
N THR A 236 2.36 -10.89 -5.16
CA THR A 236 1.88 -10.87 -3.78
C THR A 236 0.58 -11.66 -3.70
N LEU A 237 0.54 -12.67 -2.84
CA LEU A 237 -0.69 -13.36 -2.47
C LEU A 237 -1.10 -12.88 -1.09
N SER A 238 -2.34 -12.45 -0.91
CA SER A 238 -2.84 -11.98 0.38
C SER A 238 -4.26 -12.47 0.64
N VAL A 239 -4.59 -12.62 1.92
CA VAL A 239 -5.94 -13.02 2.34
C VAL A 239 -6.40 -12.09 3.47
N PRO A 240 -6.81 -10.84 3.19
CA PRO A 240 -7.44 -9.98 4.17
C PRO A 240 -8.68 -10.63 4.78
N VAL A 241 -8.70 -10.66 6.11
CA VAL A 241 -9.85 -11.08 6.92
C VAL A 241 -10.28 -9.86 7.73
N THR A 242 -11.47 -9.33 7.44
CA THR A 242 -11.97 -8.10 8.04
C THR A 242 -13.30 -8.34 8.75
N LEU A 243 -13.36 -8.05 10.05
CA LEU A 243 -14.58 -7.99 10.82
C LEU A 243 -15.07 -6.54 10.89
N THR A 244 -16.28 -6.29 10.42
CA THR A 244 -16.92 -4.96 10.48
C THR A 244 -18.09 -5.03 11.44
N ALA A 245 -18.03 -4.21 12.49
CA ALA A 245 -19.08 -4.10 13.52
C ALA A 245 -19.52 -2.63 13.64
N GLY A 246 -20.64 -2.30 12.99
CA GLY A 246 -21.17 -0.94 12.90
C GLY A 246 -20.17 0.06 12.32
N ARG A 247 -19.58 0.89 13.17
CA ARG A 247 -18.59 1.94 12.80
C ARG A 247 -17.15 1.50 12.92
N PHE A 248 -16.91 0.31 13.47
CA PHE A 248 -15.58 -0.21 13.74
C PHE A 248 -15.23 -1.33 12.78
N SER A 249 -13.94 -1.47 12.52
CA SER A 249 -13.44 -2.49 11.64
C SER A 249 -12.09 -2.97 12.12
N VAL A 250 -11.92 -4.28 12.16
CA VAL A 250 -10.67 -4.94 12.53
C VAL A 250 -10.26 -5.83 11.38
N ALA A 251 -9.02 -5.74 10.92
CA ALA A 251 -8.52 -6.63 9.88
C ALA A 251 -7.20 -7.29 10.26
N ALA A 252 -7.06 -8.51 9.74
CA ALA A 252 -5.87 -9.32 9.76
C ALA A 252 -5.56 -9.76 8.33
N THR A 253 -4.36 -9.44 7.84
CA THR A 253 -3.97 -9.73 6.46
C THR A 253 -2.65 -10.51 6.45
N PRO A 254 -2.70 -11.85 6.41
CA PRO A 254 -1.56 -12.65 5.98
C PRO A 254 -1.26 -12.42 4.50
N SER A 255 0.02 -12.24 4.21
CA SER A 255 0.53 -12.03 2.86
C SER A 255 1.80 -12.83 2.61
N TYR A 256 1.97 -13.29 1.37
CA TYR A 256 3.15 -13.96 0.85
C TYR A 256 3.66 -13.22 -0.37
N LEU A 257 4.92 -12.80 -0.33
CA LEU A 257 5.55 -12.02 -1.39
C LEU A 257 6.65 -12.84 -2.04
N LEU A 258 6.62 -12.89 -3.37
CA LEU A 258 7.66 -13.48 -4.22
C LEU A 258 8.31 -12.38 -5.07
N PRO A 259 9.49 -11.86 -4.66
CA PRO A 259 10.21 -10.85 -5.43
C PRO A 259 10.79 -11.46 -6.71
N LEU A 260 10.75 -10.71 -7.80
CA LEU A 260 11.35 -11.06 -9.09
C LEU A 260 12.26 -9.92 -9.58
N HIS A 261 13.26 -10.26 -10.40
CA HIS A 261 14.19 -9.31 -11.03
C HIS A 261 14.78 -8.29 -10.05
N VAL A 262 15.13 -8.73 -8.84
CA VAL A 262 15.63 -7.84 -7.80
C VAL A 262 17.06 -7.39 -8.16
N PRO A 263 17.35 -6.07 -8.13
CA PRO A 263 18.69 -5.53 -8.31
C PRO A 263 19.71 -6.13 -7.34
N ALA A 264 20.98 -6.13 -7.73
CA ALA A 264 22.06 -6.66 -6.89
C ALA A 264 22.10 -5.96 -5.51
N GLY A 265 22.24 -6.77 -4.46
CA GLY A 265 22.20 -6.30 -3.06
C GLY A 265 20.79 -6.17 -2.48
N GLY A 266 19.74 -6.39 -3.28
CA GLY A 266 18.36 -6.43 -2.81
C GLY A 266 17.94 -7.80 -2.29
N TYR A 267 16.87 -7.81 -1.49
CA TYR A 267 16.32 -9.04 -0.91
C TYR A 267 15.44 -9.78 -1.92
N SER A 268 15.90 -10.94 -2.38
CA SER A 268 15.26 -11.73 -3.45
C SER A 268 14.52 -12.98 -2.98
N THR A 269 14.58 -13.29 -1.68
CA THR A 269 13.92 -14.48 -1.14
C THR A 269 12.45 -14.20 -0.87
N SER A 270 11.57 -15.17 -1.15
CA SER A 270 10.15 -15.06 -0.81
C SER A 270 9.93 -15.11 0.71
N PHE A 271 8.84 -14.50 1.17
CA PHE A 271 8.56 -14.44 2.61
C PHE A 271 7.08 -14.20 2.91
N PHE A 272 6.69 -14.62 4.11
CA PHE A 272 5.42 -14.25 4.70
C PHE A 272 5.57 -12.99 5.55
N TYR A 273 4.52 -12.18 5.56
CA TYR A 273 4.35 -11.09 6.50
C TYR A 273 2.88 -10.96 6.88
N PHE A 274 2.66 -10.31 8.01
CA PHE A 274 1.33 -10.18 8.58
C PHE A 274 1.04 -8.72 8.91
N THR A 275 -0.21 -8.33 8.67
CA THR A 275 -0.70 -7.00 9.00
C THR A 275 -1.89 -7.12 9.92
N LEU A 276 -1.89 -6.30 10.96
CA LEU A 276 -3.04 -6.07 11.83
C LEU A 276 -3.50 -4.63 11.71
N GLY A 277 -4.78 -4.45 11.99
CA GLY A 277 -5.30 -3.12 11.97
C GLY A 277 -6.70 -2.93 12.50
N VAL A 278 -6.98 -1.68 12.85
CA VAL A 278 -8.27 -1.24 13.33
C VAL A 278 -8.61 0.12 12.74
N SER A 279 -9.87 0.33 12.40
CA SER A 279 -10.35 1.64 11.96
C SER A 279 -11.74 1.94 12.49
N ARG A 280 -12.07 3.24 12.48
CA ARG A 280 -13.38 3.76 12.82
C ARG A 280 -13.81 4.81 11.81
N THR A 281 -15.03 4.65 11.31
CA THR A 281 -15.65 5.59 10.37
C THR A 281 -16.70 6.46 11.07
N PHE A 282 -16.68 7.75 10.75
CA PHE A 282 -17.60 8.79 11.19
C PHE A 282 -18.38 9.29 9.96
N TRP A 283 -19.69 9.45 10.11
CA TRP A 283 -20.63 9.99 9.12
C TRP A 283 -21.66 10.86 9.81
#